data_AF-A0A150LA66-F1
#
_entry.id   AF-A0A150LA66-F1
#
_cell.length_a   1.000
_cell.length_b   1.000
_cell.length_c   1.000
_cell.angle_alpha   90.00
_cell.angle_beta   90.00
_cell.angle_gamma   90.00
#
_symmetry.space_group_name_H-M   'P 1'
#
loop_
_entity.id
_entity.type
_entity.pdbx_description
1 polymer ?
#
loop_
_entity_poly.entity_id
_entity_poly.type
_entity_poly.pdbx_seq_one_letter_code
_entity_poly.pdbx_strand_id
1 'polypeptide(L)'
;MKINNIGNHGINPYKKQMNKMEQVNKSGKQVDKVEISGAAKEMQQLSSIEKERQAKVEQLKKQVENGQYKIDPEKISTSIMKYYRP
;
A
#
# COMPACT_ATOMS: atom_id res chain seq x y z
N MET A 1 70.59 23.69 3.97
CA MET A 1 69.34 22.91 4.07
C MET A 1 68.33 23.75 4.85
N LYS A 2 67.14 24.03 4.29
CA LYS A 2 66.06 24.76 4.97
C LYS A 2 65.09 23.76 5.59
N ILE A 3 64.89 23.83 6.90
CA ILE A 3 63.95 22.97 7.64
C ILE A 3 62.68 23.79 7.84
N ASN A 4 61.60 23.41 7.16
CA ASN A 4 60.28 24.00 7.37
C ASN A 4 59.58 23.25 8.50
N ASN A 5 59.33 23.94 9.62
CA ASN A 5 58.56 23.41 10.73
C ASN A 5 57.09 23.31 10.32
N ILE A 6 56.65 22.12 9.92
CA ILE A 6 55.24 21.84 9.65
C ILE A 6 54.53 21.78 10.99
N GLY A 7 53.92 22.90 11.38
CA GLY A 7 53.18 23.05 12.62
C GLY A 7 52.10 21.98 12.79
N ASN A 8 51.87 21.63 14.05
CA ASN A 8 50.95 20.58 14.50
C ASN A 8 49.62 20.66 13.73
N HIS A 9 49.35 19.64 12.90
CA HIS A 9 48.12 19.57 12.12
C HIS A 9 46.92 19.69 13.07
N GLY A 10 46.08 20.70 12.87
CA GLY A 10 44.90 21.03 13.69
C GLY A 10 43.78 19.99 13.60
N ILE A 11 44.10 18.74 13.92
CA ILE A 11 43.16 17.62 14.00
C ILE A 11 42.52 17.73 15.38
N ASN A 12 41.46 18.54 15.47
CA ASN A 12 40.69 18.63 16.71
C ASN A 12 39.76 17.40 16.79
N PRO A 13 40.03 16.42 17.68
CA PRO A 13 39.35 15.12 17.67
C PRO A 13 37.84 15.23 17.91
N TYR A 14 37.40 16.30 18.58
CA TYR A 14 35.99 16.57 18.86
C TYR A 14 35.18 16.94 17.60
N LYS A 15 35.80 17.51 16.57
CA LYS A 15 35.11 17.79 15.29
C LYS A 15 34.74 16.52 14.54
N LYS A 16 35.49 15.43 14.70
CA LYS A 16 35.14 14.13 14.09
C LYS A 16 33.91 13.51 14.73
N GLN A 17 33.66 13.74 16.02
CA GLN A 17 32.47 13.22 16.70
C GLN A 17 31.18 13.90 16.24
N MET A 18 31.17 15.23 16.05
CA MET A 18 30.00 15.93 15.52
C MET A 18 29.61 15.44 14.11
N ASN A 19 30.59 15.27 13.22
CA ASN A 19 30.35 14.74 11.87
C ASN A 19 29.76 13.31 11.91
N LYS A 20 30.19 12.48 12.87
CA LYS A 20 29.67 11.12 13.05
C LYS A 20 28.22 11.13 13.55
N MET A 21 27.86 12.08 14.43
CA MET A 21 26.47 12.26 14.89
C MET A 21 25.54 12.75 13.77
N GLU A 22 25.98 13.69 12.92
CA GLU A 22 25.18 14.13 11.76
C GLU A 22 24.93 13.00 10.74
N GLN A 23 25.88 12.08 10.59
CA GLN A 23 25.74 10.94 9.68
C GLN A 23 24.70 9.93 10.18
N VAL A 24 24.59 9.75 11.51
CA VAL A 24 23.57 8.89 12.15
C VAL A 24 22.15 9.49 12.02
N ASN A 25 22.02 10.82 11.96
CA ASN A 25 20.73 11.48 11.77
C ASN A 25 20.22 11.41 10.30
N LYS A 26 21.12 11.23 9.32
CA LYS A 26 20.73 11.02 7.90
C LYS A 26 20.27 9.59 7.61
N SER A 27 20.65 8.62 8.43
CA SER A 27 20.01 7.29 8.46
C SER A 27 18.73 7.33 9.29
N GLY A 28 17.86 8.29 8.98
CA GLY A 28 16.51 8.36 9.55
C GLY A 28 15.82 7.00 9.39
N LYS A 29 15.20 6.54 10.47
CA LYS A 29 14.47 5.27 10.59
C LYS A 29 13.75 4.95 9.28
N GLN A 30 14.03 3.78 8.69
CA GLN A 30 13.19 3.26 7.62
C GLN A 30 11.78 3.15 8.17
N VAL A 31 10.88 3.98 7.65
CA VAL A 31 9.46 3.87 7.93
C VAL A 31 8.96 2.69 7.11
N ASP A 32 8.38 1.69 7.77
CA ASP A 32 7.78 0.56 7.09
C ASP A 32 6.73 1.08 6.09
N LYS A 33 7.00 0.89 4.79
CA LYS A 33 6.11 1.29 3.71
C LYS A 33 5.51 0.04 3.09
N VAL A 34 4.19 -0.07 3.17
CA VAL A 34 3.44 -1.12 2.47
C VAL A 34 3.03 -0.57 1.10
N GLU A 35 3.58 -1.13 0.02
CA GLU A 35 3.19 -0.78 -1.35
C GLU A 35 2.29 -1.87 -1.95
N ILE A 36 1.21 -1.45 -2.63
CA ILE A 36 0.39 -2.37 -3.42
C ILE A 36 1.20 -2.79 -4.65
N SER A 37 1.38 -4.10 -4.85
CA SER A 37 2.15 -4.64 -5.97
C SER A 37 1.56 -4.23 -7.33
N GLY A 38 2.41 -4.14 -8.36
CA GLY A 38 1.96 -3.83 -9.73
C GLY A 38 0.87 -4.79 -10.22
N ALA A 39 1.06 -6.09 -9.97
CA ALA A 39 0.08 -7.12 -10.30
C ALA A 39 -1.28 -6.92 -9.58
N ALA A 40 -1.27 -6.52 -8.30
CA ALA A 40 -2.52 -6.25 -7.57
C ALA A 40 -3.28 -5.03 -8.15
N LYS A 41 -2.55 -4.00 -8.63
CA LYS A 41 -3.17 -2.86 -9.30
C LYS A 41 -3.79 -3.25 -10.64
N GLU A 42 -3.12 -4.10 -11.42
CA GLU A 42 -3.66 -4.61 -12.69
C GLU A 42 -4.89 -5.49 -12.46
N MET A 43 -4.89 -6.36 -11.44
CA MET A 43 -6.06 -7.16 -11.07
C MET A 43 -7.25 -6.29 -10.61
N GLN A 44 -7.00 -5.14 -9.98
CA GLN A 44 -8.05 -4.20 -9.59
C GLN A 44 -8.71 -3.53 -10.81
N GLN A 45 -8.00 -3.41 -11.94
CA GLN A 45 -8.48 -2.73 -13.15
C GLN A 45 -9.44 -3.57 -14.01
N LEU A 46 -10.01 -4.67 -13.51
CA LEU A 46 -11.03 -5.48 -14.20
C LEU A 46 -12.35 -4.70 -14.43
N SER A 47 -12.30 -3.72 -15.33
CA SER A 47 -13.36 -2.78 -15.71
C SER A 47 -14.51 -3.44 -16.48
N SER A 48 -14.27 -4.57 -17.15
CA SER A 48 -15.30 -5.27 -17.93
C SER A 48 -16.47 -5.77 -17.07
N ILE A 49 -16.22 -6.14 -15.80
CA ILE A 49 -17.24 -6.64 -14.87
C ILE A 49 -18.22 -5.52 -14.46
N GLU A 50 -17.81 -4.26 -14.53
CA GLU A 50 -18.59 -3.14 -14.02
C GLU A 50 -19.89 -2.92 -14.79
N LYS A 51 -19.87 -3.05 -16.13
CA LYS A 51 -21.06 -2.88 -16.97
C LYS A 51 -22.11 -3.96 -16.72
N GLU A 52 -21.68 -5.22 -16.67
CA GLU A 52 -22.57 -6.35 -16.37
C GLU A 52 -23.15 -6.24 -14.96
N ARG A 53 -22.33 -5.81 -13.98
CA ARG A 53 -22.78 -5.54 -12.62
C ARG A 53 -23.81 -4.42 -12.58
N GLN A 54 -23.61 -3.35 -13.35
CA GLN A 54 -24.53 -2.23 -13.39
C GLN A 54 -25.90 -2.63 -13.94
N ALA A 55 -25.93 -3.36 -15.06
CA ALA A 55 -27.17 -3.90 -15.63
C ALA A 55 -27.91 -4.81 -14.63
N LYS A 56 -27.18 -5.70 -13.93
CA LYS A 56 -27.76 -6.56 -12.89
C LYS A 56 -28.38 -5.77 -11.74
N VAL A 57 -27.70 -4.71 -11.29
CA VAL A 57 -28.22 -3.85 -10.20
C VAL A 57 -29.48 -3.12 -10.64
N GLU A 58 -29.52 -2.57 -11.85
CA GLU A 58 -30.71 -1.90 -12.37
C GLU A 58 -31.93 -2.83 -12.48
N GLN A 59 -31.71 -4.07 -12.93
CA GLN A 59 -32.78 -5.08 -12.96
C GLN A 59 -33.30 -5.39 -11.55
N LEU A 60 -32.41 -5.56 -10.57
CA LEU A 60 -32.81 -5.81 -9.19
C LEU A 60 -33.59 -4.64 -8.59
N LYS A 61 -33.16 -3.39 -8.83
CA LYS A 61 -33.88 -2.19 -8.38
C LYS A 61 -35.32 -2.18 -8.88
N LYS A 62 -35.54 -2.41 -10.18
CA LYS A 62 -36.89 -2.48 -10.78
C LYS A 62 -37.74 -3.57 -10.13
N GLN A 63 -37.17 -4.74 -9.84
CA GLN A 63 -37.91 -5.82 -9.18
C GLN A 63 -38.32 -5.47 -7.74
N VAL A 64 -37.45 -4.77 -7.01
CA VAL A 64 -37.74 -4.32 -5.64
C VAL A 64 -38.79 -3.23 -5.63
N GLU A 65 -38.67 -2.21 -6.49
CA GLU A 65 -39.64 -1.10 -6.62
C GLU A 65 -41.03 -1.60 -6.99
N ASN A 66 -41.12 -2.59 -7.89
CA ASN A 66 -42.37 -3.18 -8.30
C ASN A 66 -42.92 -4.24 -7.32
N GLY A 67 -42.24 -4.50 -6.19
CA GLY A 67 -42.63 -5.51 -5.20
C GLY A 67 -42.55 -6.96 -5.70
N GLN A 68 -41.88 -7.20 -6.83
CA GLN A 68 -41.74 -8.53 -7.45
C GLN A 68 -40.47 -9.26 -7.01
N TYR A 69 -39.62 -8.63 -6.20
CA TYR A 69 -38.42 -9.25 -5.69
C TYR A 69 -38.75 -10.39 -4.72
N LYS A 70 -38.38 -11.62 -5.11
CA LYS A 70 -38.56 -12.81 -4.29
C LYS A 70 -37.24 -13.22 -3.67
N ILE A 71 -37.24 -13.32 -2.34
CA ILE A 71 -36.13 -13.86 -1.56
C ILE A 71 -36.06 -15.37 -1.81
N ASP A 72 -34.86 -15.86 -2.12
CA ASP A 72 -34.58 -17.27 -2.39
C ASP A 72 -33.59 -17.80 -1.34
N PRO A 73 -34.09 -18.50 -0.29
CA PRO A 73 -33.24 -19.00 0.80
C PRO A 73 -32.15 -19.99 0.36
N GLU A 74 -32.43 -20.80 -0.66
CA GLU A 74 -31.48 -21.75 -1.25
C GLU A 74 -30.31 -21.01 -1.90
N LYS A 75 -30.60 -19.94 -2.66
CA LYS A 75 -29.55 -19.11 -3.25
C LYS A 75 -28.73 -18.35 -2.22
N ILE A 76 -29.36 -17.90 -1.13
CA ILE A 76 -28.66 -17.20 -0.04
C ILE A 76 -27.67 -18.14 0.63
N SER A 77 -28.15 -19.31 1.08
CA SER A 77 -27.30 -20.30 1.75
C SER A 77 -26.15 -20.77 0.84
N THR A 78 -26.44 -21.04 -0.44
CA THR A 78 -25.42 -21.39 -1.44
C THR A 78 -24.37 -20.30 -1.61
N SER A 79 -24.80 -19.03 -1.64
CA SER A 79 -23.89 -17.89 -1.82
C SER A 79 -22.98 -17.67 -0.61
N ILE A 80 -23.54 -17.80 0.59
CA ILE A 80 -22.77 -17.75 1.85
C ILE A 80 -21.74 -18.89 1.86
N MET A 81 -22.18 -20.11 1.56
CA MET A 81 -21.29 -21.27 1.55
C MET A 81 -20.17 -21.12 0.52
N LYS A 82 -20.48 -20.67 -0.70
CA LYS A 82 -19.49 -20.42 -1.75
C LYS A 82 -18.47 -19.32 -1.37
N TYR A 83 -18.88 -18.33 -0.61
CA TYR A 83 -18.01 -17.21 -0.23
C TYR A 83 -17.04 -17.58 0.90
N TYR A 84 -17.50 -18.32 1.91
CA TYR A 84 -16.71 -18.63 3.10
C TYR A 84 -15.98 -19.97 3.05
N ARG A 85 -16.36 -20.87 2.14
CA ARG A 85 -15.65 -22.14 1.98
C ARG A 85 -14.35 -21.91 1.17
N PRO A 86 -13.19 -22.31 1.71
CA PRO A 86 -11.90 -22.17 1.03
C PRO A 86 -11.76 -23.11 -0.17
#